data_AF-A0A061A6E8-F1
#
_entry.id   AF-A0A061A6E8-F1
#
_cell.length_a   1.000
_cell.length_b   1.000
_cell.length_c   1.000
_cell.angle_alpha   90.00
_cell.angle_beta   90.00
_cell.angle_gamma   90.00
#
_symmetry.space_group_name_H-M   'P 1'
#
loop_
_entity.id
_entity.type
_entity.pdbx_description
1 polymer ?
#
loop_
_entity_poly.entity_id
_entity_poly.type
_entity_poly.pdbx_seq_one_letter_code
_entity_poly.pdbx_strand_id
1 'polypeptide(L)'
;HGGSCVYSLCQEGSVFNWCVYSLCQEGSVNSTTWRTDFLVEYEGEGSNVSDPACPLLGPGVSVCFPDCVCEDSFNNTYACVRTVAPSANLQYCEFDDNEVFVEVYNITVDPYQLINLAKTIDQEVLEKMNHRLMMLQSCSGQSCRTPGVYDTRYTFDPHLMFSNRSHRSNRLRRA
;
A
#
# COMPACT_ATOMS: atom_id res chain seq x y z
N HIS A 1 -24.21 13.18 10.80
CA HIS A 1 -24.41 13.34 9.35
C HIS A 1 -23.25 14.17 8.80
N GLY A 2 -22.44 13.60 7.90
CA GLY A 2 -21.27 14.26 7.30
C GLY A 2 -20.34 13.18 6.74
N GLY A 3 -20.37 13.02 5.42
CA GLY A 3 -20.14 11.77 4.70
C GLY A 3 -18.73 11.18 4.73
N SER A 4 -18.68 9.85 4.79
CA SER A 4 -17.58 9.05 4.24
C SER A 4 -17.75 9.01 2.73
N CYS A 5 -16.98 9.77 1.97
CA CYS A 5 -16.82 9.50 0.54
C CYS A 5 -15.66 8.50 0.40
N VAL A 6 -16.03 7.23 0.17
CA VAL A 6 -15.13 6.23 -0.39
C VAL A 6 -15.43 6.23 -1.89
N TYR A 7 -14.51 6.72 -2.71
CA TYR A 7 -14.57 6.43 -4.14
C TYR A 7 -13.72 5.19 -4.42
N SER A 8 -14.38 4.17 -4.93
CA SER A 8 -13.75 3.05 -5.61
C SER A 8 -13.41 3.51 -7.03
N LEU A 9 -12.15 3.76 -7.33
CA LEU A 9 -11.68 3.82 -8.71
C LEU A 9 -11.12 2.45 -9.05
N CYS A 10 -12.01 1.56 -9.51
CA CYS A 10 -11.62 0.32 -10.18
C CYS A 10 -11.21 0.70 -11.60
N GLN A 11 -9.92 0.69 -11.88
CA GLN A 11 -9.44 0.93 -13.24
C GLN A 11 -9.38 -0.42 -13.96
N GLU A 12 -10.41 -0.70 -14.77
CA GLU A 12 -10.41 -1.85 -15.68
C GLU A 12 -9.31 -1.63 -16.74
N GLY A 13 -8.26 -2.44 -16.73
CA GLY A 13 -7.25 -2.44 -17.80
C GLY A 13 -5.79 -2.63 -17.40
N SER A 14 -5.45 -2.76 -16.12
CA SER A 14 -4.14 -3.28 -15.69
C SER A 14 -4.28 -4.72 -15.20
N VAL A 15 -3.19 -5.49 -15.24
CA VAL A 15 -3.10 -6.93 -14.89
C VAL A 15 -3.55 -7.25 -13.45
N PHE A 16 -3.87 -6.24 -12.66
CA PHE A 16 -4.31 -6.35 -11.28
C PHE A 16 -5.59 -5.54 -11.10
N ASN A 17 -6.63 -6.17 -10.55
CA ASN A 17 -7.83 -5.47 -10.13
C ASN A 17 -7.51 -4.58 -8.92
N TRP A 18 -7.34 -3.27 -9.12
CA TRP A 18 -7.05 -2.33 -8.05
C TRP A 18 -8.34 -1.77 -7.42
N CYS A 19 -8.57 -2.05 -6.14
CA CYS A 19 -9.45 -1.22 -5.31
C CYS A 19 -8.60 -0.18 -4.57
N VAL A 20 -8.37 0.99 -5.18
CA VAL A 20 -7.73 2.10 -4.48
C VAL A 20 -8.74 2.78 -3.56
N TYR A 21 -8.56 2.66 -2.25
CA TYR A 21 -9.31 3.47 -1.28
C TYR A 21 -8.80 4.90 -1.28
N SER A 22 -9.39 5.74 -2.14
CA SER A 22 -9.17 7.18 -2.08
C SER A 22 -10.04 7.78 -0.97
N LEU A 23 -9.41 8.26 0.10
CA LEU A 23 -10.06 9.15 1.07
C LEU A 23 -10.18 10.56 0.45
N CYS A 24 -11.38 10.94 0.04
CA CYS A 24 -11.78 12.36 -0.17
C CYS A 24 -12.96 12.64 0.78
N GLN A 25 -13.23 13.83 1.32
CA GLN A 25 -13.37 15.12 0.64
C GLN A 25 -13.63 16.24 1.69
N GLU A 26 -13.53 17.49 1.23
CA GLU A 26 -14.25 18.70 1.70
C GLU A 26 -14.26 19.01 3.20
N GLY A 27 -13.35 19.89 3.61
CA GLY A 27 -13.42 20.53 4.93
C GLY A 27 -12.39 21.65 5.04
N SER A 28 -12.86 22.82 5.44
CA SER A 28 -12.16 24.10 5.51
C SER A 28 -10.70 24.04 5.96
N VAL A 29 -9.88 24.86 5.29
CA VAL A 29 -8.59 25.39 5.73
C VAL A 29 -8.61 25.69 7.23
N ASN A 30 -8.20 24.72 8.06
CA ASN A 30 -7.71 24.88 9.43
C ASN A 30 -7.26 23.53 10.00
N SER A 31 -5.95 23.28 9.94
CA SER A 31 -5.20 22.37 10.84
C SER A 31 -5.35 20.84 10.71
N THR A 32 -5.82 20.28 9.60
CA THR A 32 -5.60 18.85 9.30
C THR A 32 -4.62 18.71 8.15
N THR A 33 -3.34 18.50 8.48
CA THR A 33 -2.37 18.08 7.45
C THR A 33 -2.77 16.69 6.97
N TRP A 34 -3.22 16.63 5.72
CA TRP A 34 -3.49 15.40 4.97
C TRP A 34 -2.24 14.53 4.94
N ARG A 35 -2.43 13.20 4.95
CA ARG A 35 -1.32 12.27 4.73
C ARG A 35 -1.09 12.17 3.23
N THR A 36 0.17 12.28 2.81
CA THR A 36 0.58 12.07 1.41
C THR A 36 0.60 10.60 1.05
N ASP A 37 0.79 9.73 2.04
CA ASP A 37 1.02 8.30 1.84
C ASP A 37 -0.10 7.48 2.45
N PHE A 38 -0.54 6.47 1.72
CA PHE A 38 -1.51 5.48 2.16
C PHE A 38 -1.16 4.07 1.69
N LEU A 39 -1.74 3.09 2.37
CA LEU A 39 -1.51 1.67 2.14
C LEU A 39 -2.46 1.17 1.04
N VAL A 40 -1.93 0.37 0.12
CA VAL A 40 -2.69 -0.42 -0.84
C VAL A 40 -2.23 -1.86 -0.67
N GLU A 41 -3.14 -2.78 -0.43
CA GLU A 41 -2.83 -4.19 -0.17
C GLU A 41 -3.76 -5.08 -0.97
N TYR A 42 -3.23 -6.21 -1.39
CA TYR A 42 -3.97 -7.28 -2.02
C TYR A 42 -3.41 -8.62 -1.51
N GLU A 43 -4.31 -9.55 -1.21
CA GLU A 43 -3.99 -10.91 -0.79
C GLU A 43 -4.41 -11.86 -1.91
N GLY A 44 -3.50 -12.73 -2.33
CA GLY A 44 -3.72 -13.65 -3.43
C GLY A 44 -4.93 -14.57 -3.19
N GLU A 45 -5.84 -14.63 -4.16
CA GLU A 45 -7.09 -15.40 -4.08
C GLU A 45 -6.98 -16.81 -4.66
N GLY A 46 -5.76 -17.26 -5.00
CA GLY A 46 -5.52 -18.54 -5.63
C GLY A 46 -6.01 -19.73 -4.79
N SER A 47 -6.59 -20.71 -5.46
CA SER A 47 -7.09 -21.94 -4.84
C SER A 47 -6.38 -23.17 -5.39
N ASN A 48 -6.21 -24.19 -4.54
CA ASN A 48 -5.78 -25.53 -4.94
C ASN A 48 -6.82 -26.31 -5.75
N VAL A 49 -8.02 -25.74 -5.92
CA VAL A 49 -9.10 -26.31 -6.73
C VAL A 49 -9.27 -25.48 -7.99
N SER A 50 -9.47 -26.13 -9.13
CA SER A 50 -9.76 -25.44 -10.39
C SER A 50 -11.06 -24.63 -10.28
N ASP A 51 -11.10 -23.49 -10.97
CA ASP A 51 -12.31 -22.68 -11.07
C ASP A 51 -13.44 -23.50 -11.74
N PRO A 52 -14.65 -23.57 -11.16
CA PRO A 52 -15.78 -24.31 -11.74
C PRO A 52 -16.21 -23.82 -13.14
N ALA A 53 -16.03 -22.53 -13.44
CA ALA A 53 -16.31 -21.95 -14.74
C ALA A 53 -15.21 -22.31 -15.76
N CYS A 54 -13.98 -22.58 -15.29
CA CYS A 54 -12.82 -22.84 -16.13
C CYS A 54 -11.96 -24.02 -15.66
N PRO A 55 -12.52 -25.26 -15.66
CA PRO A 55 -11.86 -26.43 -15.08
C PRO A 55 -10.60 -26.88 -15.82
N LEU A 56 -10.44 -26.48 -17.10
CA LEU A 56 -9.32 -26.88 -17.95
C LEU A 56 -8.02 -26.11 -17.69
N LEU A 57 -8.09 -24.94 -17.02
CA LEU A 57 -6.91 -24.14 -16.70
C LEU A 57 -6.11 -24.67 -15.50
N GLY A 58 -6.72 -25.55 -14.70
CA GLY A 58 -6.12 -26.04 -13.46
C GLY A 58 -6.35 -25.09 -12.28
N PRO A 59 -5.74 -25.40 -11.12
CA PRO A 59 -5.82 -24.57 -9.92
C PRO A 59 -4.97 -23.31 -10.06
N GLY A 60 -5.19 -22.33 -9.17
CA GLY A 60 -4.34 -21.14 -9.06
C GLY A 60 -4.83 -19.88 -9.76
N VAL A 61 -5.97 -19.95 -10.41
CA VAL A 61 -6.57 -18.79 -11.10
C VAL A 61 -7.78 -18.27 -10.34
N SER A 62 -8.04 -16.97 -10.41
CA SER A 62 -9.27 -16.35 -9.92
C SER A 62 -9.84 -15.34 -10.94
N VAL A 63 -10.98 -14.72 -10.60
CA VAL A 63 -11.68 -13.71 -11.41
C VAL A 63 -11.82 -14.11 -12.89
N CYS A 64 -12.24 -15.35 -13.14
CA CYS A 64 -12.43 -15.84 -14.50
C CYS A 64 -13.63 -15.17 -15.19
N PHE A 65 -13.41 -14.62 -16.39
CA PHE A 65 -14.45 -14.14 -17.28
C PHE A 65 -14.95 -15.25 -18.21
N PRO A 66 -16.14 -15.11 -18.83
CA PRO A 66 -16.55 -15.99 -19.92
C PRO A 66 -15.42 -16.09 -20.96
N ASP A 67 -15.19 -17.30 -21.50
CA ASP A 67 -14.05 -17.69 -22.36
C ASP A 67 -12.74 -18.07 -21.66
N CYS A 68 -12.74 -18.19 -20.33
CA CYS A 68 -11.59 -18.64 -19.54
C CYS A 68 -10.34 -17.78 -19.70
N VAL A 69 -10.57 -16.47 -19.67
CA VAL A 69 -9.55 -15.48 -19.34
C VAL A 69 -9.64 -15.26 -17.83
N CYS A 70 -8.60 -15.65 -17.10
CA CYS A 70 -8.53 -15.56 -15.65
C CYS A 70 -7.26 -14.82 -15.21
N GLU A 71 -7.27 -14.31 -13.99
CA GLU A 71 -6.09 -13.76 -13.32
C GLU A 71 -5.28 -14.93 -12.73
N ASP A 72 -3.94 -14.88 -12.82
CA ASP A 72 -3.07 -15.73 -12.01
C ASP A 72 -3.15 -15.20 -10.58
N SER A 73 -3.34 -16.07 -9.58
CA SER A 73 -3.71 -15.65 -8.23
C SER A 73 -3.01 -16.45 -7.12
N PHE A 74 -2.16 -17.43 -7.45
CA PHE A 74 -1.55 -18.32 -6.46
C PHE A 74 -0.57 -17.62 -5.52
N ASN A 75 0.15 -16.64 -6.04
CA ASN A 75 1.24 -15.98 -5.33
C ASN A 75 1.26 -14.46 -5.54
N ASN A 76 0.07 -13.86 -5.60
CA ASN A 76 -0.07 -12.43 -5.85
C ASN A 76 -0.46 -11.69 -4.58
N THR A 77 0.23 -11.94 -3.46
CA THR A 77 0.07 -11.13 -2.25
C THR A 77 1.09 -10.01 -2.28
N TYR A 78 0.63 -8.76 -2.22
CA TYR A 78 1.52 -7.60 -2.21
C TYR A 78 0.97 -6.47 -1.35
N ALA A 79 1.88 -5.63 -0.89
CA ALA A 79 1.57 -4.41 -0.16
C ALA A 79 2.35 -3.23 -0.74
N CYS A 80 1.70 -2.08 -0.83
CA CYS A 80 2.25 -0.90 -1.47
C CYS A 80 2.07 0.37 -0.62
N VAL A 81 3.04 1.27 -0.74
CA VAL A 81 2.90 2.68 -0.36
C VAL A 81 2.52 3.48 -1.59
N ARG A 82 1.33 4.08 -1.58
CA ARG A 82 0.90 5.04 -2.59
C ARG A 82 1.11 6.45 -2.07
N THR A 83 1.99 7.20 -2.72
CA THR A 83 2.32 8.60 -2.39
C THR A 83 1.66 9.54 -3.38
N VAL A 84 0.79 10.41 -2.88
CA VAL A 84 0.21 11.54 -3.62
C VAL A 84 0.63 12.82 -2.90
N ALA A 85 1.64 13.51 -3.42
CA ALA A 85 2.17 14.77 -2.89
C ALA A 85 2.42 15.77 -4.04
N PRO A 86 2.46 17.09 -3.78
CA PRO A 86 2.82 18.08 -4.78
C PRO A 86 4.17 17.82 -5.48
N SER A 87 5.12 17.20 -4.76
CA SER A 87 6.46 16.89 -5.26
C SER A 87 6.62 15.48 -5.82
N ALA A 88 5.68 14.56 -5.57
CA ALA A 88 5.82 13.15 -5.92
C ALA A 88 4.48 12.45 -6.08
N ASN A 89 4.38 11.60 -7.10
CA ASN A 89 3.20 10.79 -7.37
C ASN A 89 3.66 9.35 -7.67
N LEU A 90 3.92 8.59 -6.62
CA LEU A 90 4.62 7.31 -6.70
C LEU A 90 3.78 6.17 -6.13
N GLN A 91 4.06 4.96 -6.60
CA GLN A 91 3.61 3.70 -6.01
C GLN A 91 4.82 2.79 -5.84
N TYR A 92 5.11 2.43 -4.60
CA TYR A 92 6.15 1.46 -4.22
C TYR A 92 5.46 0.21 -3.70
N CYS A 93 5.78 -0.97 -4.23
CA CYS A 93 5.16 -2.25 -3.85
C CYS A 93 6.22 -3.30 -3.51
N GLU A 94 5.90 -4.14 -2.54
CA GLU A 94 6.64 -5.36 -2.19
C GLU A 94 5.71 -6.56 -2.27
N PHE A 95 6.16 -7.62 -2.90
CA PHE A 95 5.47 -8.91 -2.95
C PHE A 95 5.87 -9.77 -1.77
N ASP A 96 4.90 -10.48 -1.19
CA ASP A 96 5.12 -11.47 -0.12
C ASP A 96 5.52 -12.81 -0.72
N ASP A 97 6.67 -12.82 -1.40
CA ASP A 97 7.28 -14.00 -2.00
C ASP A 97 8.71 -14.23 -1.52
N ASN A 98 9.30 -15.36 -1.92
CA ASN A 98 10.67 -15.72 -1.52
C ASN A 98 11.75 -14.87 -2.23
N GLU A 99 11.38 -14.06 -3.20
CA GLU A 99 12.30 -13.31 -4.06
C GLU A 99 12.39 -11.83 -3.65
N VAL A 100 11.54 -11.37 -2.73
CA VAL A 100 11.47 -9.98 -2.25
C VAL A 100 11.39 -9.03 -3.44
N PHE A 101 10.47 -9.31 -4.34
CA PHE A 101 10.32 -8.54 -5.56
C PHE A 101 9.73 -7.15 -5.26
N VAL A 102 10.41 -6.11 -5.75
CA VAL A 102 10.07 -4.70 -5.52
C VAL A 102 9.71 -4.02 -6.83
N GLU A 103 8.62 -3.26 -6.81
CA GLU A 103 8.22 -2.42 -7.94
C GLU A 103 8.04 -0.96 -7.54
N VAL A 104 8.47 -0.06 -8.42
CA VAL A 104 8.26 1.39 -8.23
C VAL A 104 7.77 2.02 -9.51
N TYR A 105 6.67 2.76 -9.42
CA TYR A 105 6.06 3.45 -10.55
C TYR A 105 5.87 4.93 -10.28
N ASN A 106 6.12 5.76 -11.29
CA ASN A 106 5.75 7.16 -11.30
C ASN A 106 4.41 7.33 -12.02
N ILE A 107 3.34 7.41 -11.24
CA ILE A 107 1.96 7.41 -11.73
C ILE A 107 1.64 8.66 -12.57
N THR A 108 2.41 9.75 -12.44
CA THR A 108 2.22 10.94 -13.28
C THR A 108 2.59 10.68 -14.75
N VAL A 109 3.67 9.93 -14.98
CA VAL A 109 4.20 9.70 -16.34
C VAL A 109 3.92 8.29 -16.85
N ASP A 110 3.65 7.35 -15.94
CA ASP A 110 3.29 5.96 -16.22
C ASP A 110 2.01 5.57 -15.45
N PRO A 111 0.82 6.06 -15.87
CA PRO A 111 -0.45 5.77 -15.21
C PRO A 111 -0.86 4.30 -15.29
N TYR A 112 -0.30 3.55 -16.23
CA TYR A 112 -0.61 2.14 -16.47
C TYR A 112 0.45 1.20 -15.88
N GLN A 113 1.46 1.75 -15.19
CA GLN A 113 2.45 0.98 -14.43
C GLN A 113 3.19 -0.05 -15.28
N LEU A 114 3.61 0.36 -16.48
CA LEU A 114 4.27 -0.51 -17.46
C LEU A 114 5.79 -0.57 -17.28
N ILE A 115 6.39 0.42 -16.62
CA ILE A 115 7.84 0.56 -16.49
C ILE A 115 8.23 0.56 -15.01
N ASN A 116 8.69 -0.58 -14.52
CA ASN A 116 9.22 -0.70 -13.16
C ASN A 116 10.55 0.07 -13.02
N LEU A 117 10.55 1.09 -12.15
CA LEU A 117 11.68 1.98 -11.87
C LEU A 117 12.57 1.51 -10.72
N ALA A 118 12.25 0.41 -10.01
CA ALA A 118 12.93 -0.01 -8.78
C ALA A 118 14.46 -0.05 -8.90
N LYS A 119 14.99 -0.49 -10.06
CA LYS A 119 16.44 -0.57 -10.33
C LYS A 119 17.13 0.79 -10.56
N THR A 120 16.37 1.86 -10.74
CA THR A 120 16.87 3.20 -11.07
C THR A 120 16.69 4.20 -9.93
N ILE A 121 15.87 3.86 -8.94
CA ILE A 121 15.62 4.68 -7.75
C ILE A 121 16.77 4.49 -6.77
N ASP A 122 17.15 5.58 -6.10
CA ASP A 122 18.18 5.55 -5.05
C ASP A 122 17.76 4.62 -3.91
N GLN A 123 18.70 3.79 -3.45
CA GLN A 123 18.48 2.81 -2.38
C GLN A 123 17.90 3.45 -1.10
N GLU A 124 18.34 4.67 -0.75
CA GLU A 124 17.83 5.41 0.41
C GLU A 124 16.32 5.69 0.31
N VAL A 125 15.81 5.95 -0.89
CA VAL A 125 14.38 6.16 -1.12
C VAL A 125 13.62 4.86 -0.98
N LEU A 126 14.16 3.75 -1.49
CA LEU A 126 13.57 2.42 -1.33
C LEU A 126 13.49 2.03 0.15
N GLU A 127 14.54 2.27 0.93
CA GLU A 127 14.56 2.01 2.38
C GLU A 127 13.51 2.84 3.14
N LYS A 128 13.37 4.13 2.79
CA LYS A 128 12.31 4.99 3.36
C LYS A 128 10.91 4.48 3.04
N MET A 129 10.71 3.98 1.81
CA MET A 129 9.42 3.44 1.38
C MET A 129 9.11 2.09 2.04
N ASN A 130 10.06 1.16 2.11
CA ASN A 130 9.94 -0.09 2.85
C ASN A 130 9.60 0.17 4.33
N HIS A 131 10.28 1.12 4.98
CA HIS A 131 9.97 1.52 6.34
C HIS A 131 8.57 2.13 6.46
N ARG A 132 8.17 2.95 5.49
CA ARG A 132 6.81 3.51 5.46
C ARG A 132 5.76 2.42 5.32
N LEU A 133 6.03 1.40 4.49
CA LEU A 133 5.18 0.24 4.30
C LEU A 133 4.97 -0.51 5.62
N MET A 134 6.05 -0.90 6.30
CA MET A 134 5.99 -1.57 7.61
C MET A 134 5.20 -0.77 8.65
N MET A 135 5.39 0.56 8.69
CA MET A 135 4.60 1.43 9.58
C MET A 135 3.11 1.41 9.25
N LEU A 136 2.77 1.49 7.96
CA LEU A 136 1.37 1.53 7.53
C LEU A 136 0.63 0.22 7.79
N GLN A 137 1.30 -0.94 7.59
CA GLN A 137 0.73 -2.25 7.88
C GLN A 137 0.49 -2.49 9.38
N SER A 138 1.35 -1.92 10.24
CA SER A 138 1.30 -2.18 11.70
C SER A 138 0.56 -1.11 12.51
N CYS A 139 0.24 0.04 11.92
CA CYS A 139 -0.35 1.15 12.64
C CYS A 139 -1.84 0.91 12.97
N SER A 140 -2.35 1.62 13.98
CA SER A 140 -3.79 1.68 14.27
C SER A 140 -4.18 3.04 14.84
N GLY A 141 -5.35 3.53 14.41
CA GLY A 141 -5.91 4.80 14.88
C GLY A 141 -4.96 5.99 14.67
N GLN A 142 -4.58 6.66 15.76
CA GLN A 142 -3.77 7.88 15.71
C GLN A 142 -2.33 7.62 15.26
N SER A 143 -1.76 6.42 15.50
CA SER A 143 -0.38 6.11 15.07
C SER A 143 -0.25 6.03 13.56
N CYS A 144 -1.36 5.82 12.84
CA CYS A 144 -1.36 5.88 11.38
C CYS A 144 -1.23 7.31 10.84
N ARG A 145 -1.51 8.35 11.63
CA ARG A 145 -1.59 9.76 11.16
C ARG A 145 -0.22 10.43 11.00
N THR A 146 0.85 9.67 10.85
CA THR A 146 2.22 10.18 10.70
C THR A 146 2.46 10.76 9.30
N PRO A 147 3.36 11.76 9.17
CA PRO A 147 3.77 12.32 7.87
C PRO A 147 4.28 11.25 6.91
N GLY A 148 4.14 11.47 5.60
CA GLY A 148 4.64 10.57 4.57
C GLY A 148 6.04 10.95 4.08
N VAL A 149 6.68 10.09 3.28
CA VAL A 149 8.11 10.14 2.92
C VAL A 149 8.54 11.47 2.29
N TYR A 150 7.66 12.11 1.51
CA TYR A 150 7.92 13.39 0.86
C TYR A 150 7.41 14.61 1.64
N ASP A 151 6.90 14.42 2.86
CA ASP A 151 6.57 15.50 3.78
C ASP A 151 7.83 15.97 4.53
N THR A 152 8.01 17.28 4.70
CA THR A 152 9.17 17.86 5.39
C THR A 152 9.25 17.48 6.87
N ARG A 153 8.15 17.01 7.46
CA ARG A 153 8.07 16.52 8.85
C ARG A 153 8.41 15.04 8.98
N TYR A 154 8.65 14.36 7.88
CA TYR A 154 9.06 12.96 7.90
C TYR A 154 10.54 12.85 8.27
N THR A 155 10.81 12.08 9.31
CA THR A 155 12.16 11.72 9.74
C THR A 155 12.28 10.22 9.67
N PHE A 156 13.13 9.73 8.78
CA PHE A 156 13.51 8.32 8.75
C PHE A 156 14.50 8.05 9.88
N ASP A 157 14.09 7.23 10.85
CA ASP A 157 14.96 6.77 11.92
C ASP A 157 14.67 5.28 12.20
N PRO A 158 15.53 4.37 11.72
CA PRO A 158 15.41 2.94 11.95
C PRO A 158 15.35 2.55 13.44
N HIS A 159 15.91 3.36 14.36
CA HIS A 159 15.92 3.07 15.79
C HIS A 159 14.58 3.36 16.48
N LEU A 160 13.74 4.21 15.89
CA LEU A 160 12.39 4.48 16.39
C LEU A 160 11.41 3.33 16.06
N MET A 161 11.79 2.39 15.18
CA MET A 161 10.94 1.25 14.79
C MET A 161 10.80 0.19 15.89
N PHE A 162 11.87 -0.06 16.64
CA PHE A 162 11.92 -1.13 17.66
C PHE A 162 12.19 -0.62 19.07
N SER A 163 12.07 0.70 19.29
CA SER A 163 12.12 1.27 20.63
C SER A 163 10.91 0.78 21.43
N ASN A 164 11.10 -0.37 22.07
CA ASN A 164 10.26 -0.92 23.12
C ASN A 164 9.82 0.25 24.01
N ARG A 165 8.52 0.52 24.05
CA ARG A 165 7.92 1.30 25.13
C ARG A 165 7.98 0.48 26.42
N SER A 166 9.18 0.23 26.93
CA SER A 166 9.44 -0.08 28.33
C SER A 166 9.36 1.20 29.18
N HIS A 167 8.33 2.02 28.96
CA HIS A 167 7.89 3.06 29.89
C HIS A 167 6.43 2.79 30.26
N ARG A 168 6.22 1.58 30.78
CA ARG A 168 5.05 1.25 31.59
C ARG A 168 5.26 1.92 32.95
N SER A 169 4.64 3.08 33.14
CA SER A 169 4.11 3.54 34.43
C SER A 169 5.11 3.71 35.59
N ASN A 170 5.82 4.83 35.65
CA ASN A 170 6.05 5.49 36.95
C ASN A 170 4.80 6.29 37.32
N ARG A 171 3.71 5.57 37.63
CA ARG A 171 2.55 6.14 38.31
C ARG A 171 2.91 6.20 39.79
N LEU A 172 2.94 7.42 40.30
CA LEU A 172 3.11 7.84 41.69
C LEU A 172 2.86 6.72 42.73
N ARG A 173 3.90 6.39 43.51
CA ARG A 173 3.75 6.01 44.92
C ARG A 173 4.28 7.15 45.79
N ARG A 174 3.39 8.09 46.09
CA ARG A 174 3.46 8.99 47.25
C ARG A 174 2.02 9.17 47.75
N ALA A 175 1.66 8.35 48.73
CA ALA A 175 0.73 8.59 49.82
C ALA A 175 0.83 7.36 50.75
#